data_AF-A0A3M1QKZ0-F1
#
_entry.id   AF-A0A3M1QKZ0-F1
#
_cell.length_a   1.000
_cell.length_b   1.000
_cell.length_c   1.000
_cell.angle_alpha   90.00
_cell.angle_beta   90.00
_cell.angle_gamma   90.00
#
_symmetry.space_group_name_H-M   'P 1'
#
loop_
_entity.id
_entity.type
_entity.pdbx_description
1 polymer ?
#
loop_
_entity_poly.entity_id
_entity_poly.type
_entity_poly.pdbx_seq_one_letter_code
_entity_poly.pdbx_strand_id
1 'polypeptide(L)'
;MKRVMRRRLLALSIGALVAGCGQTHFPAAVDTTSDAVANIRDSTSLDAQEKRERLREFGLSEVVINGLLRSERTGNQFGGTLRTAFDKVVAGAYATLTPDEIQLYGDASATRTYSDEEAQAVSDLFVEQSINTAEDLADYLDNPANELDAEIDADDLRSIFVDLDPDSLLDQIP
;
A
#
# COMPACT_ATOMS: atom_id res chain seq x y z
N MET A 1 56.75 -14.65 36.16
CA MET A 1 57.58 -14.55 34.95
C MET A 1 56.80 -13.84 33.84
N LYS A 2 57.47 -12.93 33.13
CA LYS A 2 57.17 -12.32 31.82
C LYS A 2 55.96 -11.38 31.65
N ARG A 3 56.26 -10.07 31.78
CA ARG A 3 55.62 -8.97 31.03
C ARG A 3 55.94 -9.09 29.53
N VAL A 4 55.01 -8.72 28.65
CA VAL A 4 55.32 -8.06 27.37
C VAL A 4 54.24 -7.04 27.01
N MET A 5 54.58 -5.75 27.19
CA MET A 5 54.05 -4.62 26.42
C MET A 5 54.44 -4.75 24.95
N ARG A 6 53.60 -4.24 24.03
CA ARG A 6 53.90 -3.49 22.78
C ARG A 6 52.68 -3.63 21.84
N ARG A 7 52.28 -2.69 21.00
CA ARG A 7 52.57 -1.27 20.72
C ARG A 7 51.49 -0.85 19.70
N ARG A 8 51.13 0.43 19.73
CA ARG A 8 50.21 1.11 18.82
C ARG A 8 50.68 1.10 17.35
N LEU A 9 49.73 1.00 16.42
CA LEU A 9 49.68 1.55 15.05
C LEU A 9 48.15 1.67 14.77
N LEU A 10 47.49 2.82 14.63
CA LEU A 10 47.68 4.03 13.80
C LEU A 10 47.76 3.75 12.28
N ALA A 11 46.61 3.74 11.62
CA ALA A 11 46.37 4.18 10.23
C ALA A 11 44.84 4.24 10.05
N LEU A 12 44.20 5.42 10.07
CA LEU A 12 44.11 6.40 8.97
C LEU A 12 43.38 5.83 7.76
N SER A 13 42.15 6.33 7.50
CA SER A 13 41.41 6.44 6.22
C SER A 13 39.94 6.14 6.46
N ILE A 14 38.92 6.89 6.05
CA ILE A 14 38.78 8.07 5.20
C ILE A 14 37.49 8.73 5.72
N GLY A 15 37.50 10.06 5.87
CA GLY A 15 36.27 10.80 6.12
C GLY A 15 35.35 10.65 4.91
N ALA A 16 34.26 9.90 5.07
CA ALA A 16 33.06 10.17 4.31
C ALA A 16 32.49 11.46 4.90
N LEU A 17 32.79 12.58 4.24
CA LEU A 17 31.95 13.76 4.32
C LEU A 17 30.53 13.27 4.03
N VAL A 18 29.72 13.14 5.08
CA VAL A 18 28.29 13.32 4.97
C VAL A 18 28.14 14.80 4.63
N ALA A 19 28.36 15.13 3.36
CA ALA A 19 27.81 16.29 2.74
C ALA A 19 26.30 16.10 2.79
N GLY A 20 25.73 16.45 3.95
CA GLY A 20 24.40 16.99 3.95
C GLY A 20 24.44 18.11 2.91
N CYS A 21 23.67 17.93 1.85
CA CYS A 21 23.33 19.01 0.92
C CYS A 21 22.54 20.07 1.71
N GLY A 22 23.24 20.83 2.55
CA GLY A 22 22.69 21.89 3.37
C GLY A 22 22.88 23.21 2.65
N GLN A 23 21.76 23.77 2.17
CA GLN A 23 21.41 25.18 1.89
C GLN A 23 22.43 26.14 1.24
N THR A 24 23.66 25.74 0.98
CA THR A 24 24.75 26.61 0.53
C THR A 24 24.67 26.99 -0.95
N HIS A 25 23.79 26.33 -1.72
CA HIS A 25 23.60 26.59 -3.15
C HIS A 25 22.30 27.34 -3.51
N PHE A 26 21.36 27.54 -2.56
CA PHE A 26 20.07 28.20 -2.84
C PHE A 26 19.61 29.10 -1.69
N PRO A 27 20.17 30.32 -1.56
CA PRO A 27 19.81 31.26 -0.47
C PRO A 27 18.39 31.83 -0.55
N ALA A 28 17.62 31.48 -1.59
CA ALA A 28 16.22 31.85 -1.77
C ALA A 28 15.25 30.65 -1.76
N ALA A 29 15.75 29.42 -1.58
CA ALA A 29 14.89 28.27 -1.35
C ALA A 29 14.48 28.29 0.13
N VAL A 30 13.42 29.02 0.42
CA VAL A 30 12.71 28.89 1.69
C VAL A 30 12.32 27.42 1.82
N ASP A 31 12.46 26.87 3.03
CA ASP A 31 12.04 25.51 3.43
C ASP A 31 10.51 25.28 3.30
N THR A 32 9.81 26.10 2.50
CA THR A 32 8.36 26.06 2.31
C THR A 32 7.88 24.72 1.79
N THR A 33 8.69 23.97 1.03
CA THR A 33 8.35 22.61 0.63
C THR A 33 8.34 21.63 1.80
N SER A 34 9.23 21.75 2.79
CA SER A 34 9.24 20.82 3.93
C SER A 34 8.13 21.15 4.93
N ASP A 35 7.94 22.44 5.22
CA ASP A 35 6.85 22.91 6.10
C ASP A 35 5.47 22.69 5.47
N ALA A 36 5.29 22.93 4.16
CA ALA A 36 4.01 22.66 3.50
C ALA A 36 3.69 21.16 3.44
N VAL A 37 4.69 20.32 3.15
CA VAL A 37 4.52 18.85 3.17
C VAL A 37 4.17 18.38 4.57
N ALA A 38 4.85 18.87 5.61
CA ALA A 38 4.53 18.55 7.00
C ALA A 38 3.11 19.02 7.38
N ASN A 39 2.73 20.25 7.00
CA ASN A 39 1.39 20.78 7.24
C ASN A 39 0.29 19.95 6.57
N ILE A 40 0.52 19.44 5.36
CA ILE A 40 -0.44 18.56 4.67
C ILE A 40 -0.50 17.20 5.37
N ARG A 41 0.67 16.57 5.61
CA ARG A 41 0.77 15.28 6.29
C ARG A 41 0.07 15.28 7.64
N ASP A 42 0.33 16.30 8.45
CA ASP A 42 -0.14 16.39 9.84
C ASP A 42 -1.52 17.06 9.95
N SER A 43 -2.14 17.45 8.83
CA SER A 43 -3.47 18.06 8.84
C SER A 43 -4.54 17.05 9.26
N THR A 44 -5.30 17.35 10.30
CA THR A 44 -6.48 16.56 10.69
C THR A 44 -7.76 17.00 9.99
N SER A 45 -7.71 18.10 9.24
CA SER A 45 -8.84 18.62 8.47
C SER A 45 -8.87 18.13 7.03
N LEU A 46 -7.83 17.41 6.60
CA LEU A 46 -7.75 16.79 5.29
C LEU A 46 -7.86 15.29 5.45
N ASP A 47 -8.69 14.65 4.63
CA ASP A 47 -8.66 13.20 4.52
C ASP A 47 -7.40 12.71 3.79
N ALA A 48 -7.16 11.40 3.81
CA ALA A 48 -5.96 10.83 3.21
C ALA A 48 -5.86 11.09 1.70
N GLN A 49 -6.98 11.14 0.98
CA GLN A 49 -7.01 11.41 -0.46
C GLN A 49 -6.69 12.88 -0.75
N GLU A 50 -7.28 13.82 -0.01
CA GLU A 50 -6.98 15.24 -0.09
C GLU A 50 -5.50 15.53 0.22
N LYS A 51 -4.91 14.80 1.19
CA LYS A 51 -3.47 14.88 1.45
C LYS A 51 -2.65 14.43 0.25
N ARG A 52 -3.00 13.31 -0.40
CA ARG A 52 -2.30 12.82 -1.60
C ARG A 52 -2.40 13.80 -2.76
N GLU A 53 -3.61 14.29 -3.04
CA GLU A 53 -3.86 15.27 -4.11
C GLU A 53 -2.96 16.49 -3.95
N ARG A 54 -2.95 17.07 -2.74
CA ARG A 54 -2.11 18.23 -2.44
C ARG A 54 -0.63 17.90 -2.52
N LEU A 55 -0.19 16.74 -2.02
CA LEU A 55 1.22 16.34 -2.12
C LEU A 55 1.67 16.12 -3.58
N ARG A 56 0.78 15.66 -4.47
CA ARG A 56 1.06 15.60 -5.93
C ARG A 56 1.24 16.97 -6.56
N GLU A 57 0.50 17.99 -6.11
CA GLU A 57 0.67 19.38 -6.59
C GLU A 57 2.06 19.93 -6.30
N PHE A 58 2.76 19.40 -5.29
CA PHE A 58 4.17 19.70 -5.00
C PHE A 58 5.17 18.93 -5.87
N GLY A 59 4.69 18.12 -6.82
CA GLY A 59 5.52 17.32 -7.72
C GLY A 59 6.18 16.11 -7.06
N LEU A 60 5.66 15.67 -5.90
CA LEU A 60 6.14 14.46 -5.24
C LEU A 60 5.68 13.22 -6.03
N SER A 61 6.55 12.22 -6.12
CA SER A 61 6.19 10.93 -6.72
C SER A 61 5.32 10.11 -5.77
N GLU A 62 4.48 9.24 -6.32
CA GLU A 62 3.60 8.35 -5.54
C GLU A 62 4.36 7.54 -4.47
N VAL A 63 5.58 7.08 -4.80
CA VAL A 63 6.44 6.35 -3.84
C VAL A 63 6.77 7.21 -2.62
N VAL A 64 7.06 8.51 -2.81
CA VAL A 64 7.38 9.45 -1.73
C VAL A 64 6.12 9.79 -0.93
N ILE A 65 5.00 10.02 -1.61
CA ILE A 65 3.71 10.33 -0.99
C ILE A 65 3.28 9.18 -0.07
N ASN A 66 3.40 7.93 -0.53
CA ASN A 66 3.05 6.75 0.26
C ASN A 66 4.00 6.55 1.45
N GLY A 67 5.28 6.88 1.29
CA GLY A 67 6.23 6.92 2.41
C GLY A 67 5.84 7.95 3.47
N LEU A 68 5.40 9.14 3.04
CA LEU A 68 5.01 10.25 3.93
C LEU A 68 3.68 10.00 4.64
N LEU A 69 2.73 9.41 3.95
CA LEU A 69 1.38 9.12 4.46
C LEU A 69 1.25 7.68 4.97
N ARG A 70 2.36 7.02 5.31
CA ARG A 70 2.35 5.63 5.78
C ARG A 70 1.48 5.39 7.01
N SER A 71 1.30 6.41 7.86
CA SER A 71 0.40 6.37 9.01
C SER A 71 -1.07 6.50 8.63
N GLU A 72 -1.36 7.06 7.45
CA GLU A 72 -2.69 7.15 6.82
C GLU A 72 -2.97 5.89 5.98
N ARG A 73 -2.37 4.75 6.35
CA ARG A 73 -2.41 3.47 5.62
C ARG A 73 -3.81 2.94 5.40
N THR A 74 -4.75 3.37 6.22
CA THR A 74 -6.16 3.00 6.24
C THR A 74 -7.04 3.87 5.35
N GLY A 75 -6.49 4.92 4.75
CA GLY A 75 -7.21 5.73 3.77
C GLY A 75 -6.48 5.73 2.45
N ASN A 76 -6.84 4.86 1.51
CA ASN A 76 -6.68 5.08 0.07
C ASN A 76 -5.23 5.13 -0.49
N GLN A 77 -4.32 4.25 -0.04
CA GLN A 77 -2.88 4.27 -0.40
C GLN A 77 -2.60 3.98 -1.88
N PHE A 78 -3.59 3.53 -2.65
CA PHE A 78 -3.44 3.29 -4.08
C PHE A 78 -4.51 3.94 -4.96
N GLY A 79 -5.40 4.77 -4.41
CA GLY A 79 -6.36 5.54 -5.22
C GLY A 79 -7.26 4.65 -6.09
N GLY A 80 -7.51 3.42 -5.63
CA GLY A 80 -8.40 2.50 -6.31
C GLY A 80 -9.83 3.02 -6.27
N THR A 81 -10.55 2.85 -7.37
CA THR A 81 -11.98 3.14 -7.45
C THR A 81 -12.72 1.83 -7.68
N LEU A 82 -14.04 1.81 -7.48
CA LEU A 82 -14.84 0.65 -7.86
C LEU A 82 -14.64 0.29 -9.36
N ARG A 83 -14.42 1.30 -10.23
CA ARG A 83 -14.09 1.05 -11.64
C ARG A 83 -12.78 0.28 -11.81
N THR A 84 -11.71 0.70 -11.12
CA THR A 84 -10.41 0.01 -11.27
C THR A 84 -10.41 -1.37 -10.62
N ALA A 85 -11.14 -1.55 -9.52
CA ALA A 85 -11.38 -2.85 -8.91
C ALA A 85 -12.10 -3.78 -9.91
N PHE A 86 -13.21 -3.30 -10.49
CA PHE A 86 -13.97 -4.02 -11.52
C PHE A 86 -13.10 -4.38 -12.73
N ASP A 87 -12.36 -3.42 -13.29
CA ASP A 87 -11.51 -3.65 -14.46
C ASP A 87 -10.47 -4.75 -14.18
N LYS A 88 -9.89 -4.78 -12.98
CA LYS A 88 -8.93 -5.82 -12.57
C LYS A 88 -9.59 -7.17 -12.35
N VAL A 89 -10.80 -7.19 -11.76
CA VAL A 89 -11.54 -8.44 -11.56
C VAL A 89 -11.89 -9.07 -12.90
N VAL A 90 -12.47 -8.30 -13.82
CA VAL A 90 -12.84 -8.77 -15.16
C VAL A 90 -11.61 -9.15 -15.99
N ALA A 91 -10.50 -8.43 -15.85
CA ALA A 91 -9.25 -8.76 -16.54
C ALA A 91 -8.50 -9.97 -15.96
N GLY A 92 -8.95 -10.54 -14.84
CA GLY A 92 -8.23 -11.63 -14.17
C GLY A 92 -6.88 -11.17 -13.61
N ALA A 93 -6.87 -10.05 -12.89
CA ALA A 93 -5.68 -9.46 -12.28
C ALA A 93 -5.81 -9.31 -10.75
N TYR A 94 -6.35 -10.32 -10.07
CA TYR A 94 -6.65 -10.28 -8.63
C TYR A 94 -5.42 -9.97 -7.77
N ALA A 95 -4.26 -10.54 -8.09
CA ALA A 95 -2.99 -10.25 -7.43
C ALA A 95 -2.52 -8.78 -7.56
N THR A 96 -3.23 -7.95 -8.33
CA THR A 96 -2.96 -6.51 -8.45
C THR A 96 -4.02 -5.64 -7.76
N LEU A 97 -5.04 -6.25 -7.17
CA LEU A 97 -6.04 -5.56 -6.37
C LEU A 97 -5.40 -5.03 -5.09
N THR A 98 -5.66 -3.76 -4.83
CA THR A 98 -5.22 -3.11 -3.60
C THR A 98 -6.22 -3.40 -2.49
N PRO A 99 -5.84 -3.26 -1.21
CA PRO A 99 -6.78 -3.42 -0.10
C PRO A 99 -8.03 -2.55 -0.24
N ASP A 100 -7.85 -1.28 -0.64
CA ASP A 100 -8.97 -0.36 -0.86
C ASP A 100 -9.93 -0.85 -1.97
N GLU A 101 -9.39 -1.41 -3.06
CA GLU A 101 -10.21 -1.95 -4.15
C GLU A 101 -10.99 -3.19 -3.71
N ILE A 102 -10.40 -4.03 -2.85
CA ILE A 102 -11.07 -5.19 -2.26
C ILE A 102 -12.23 -4.74 -1.37
N GLN A 103 -12.03 -3.73 -0.52
CA GLN A 103 -13.11 -3.16 0.30
C GLN A 103 -14.23 -2.60 -0.56
N LEU A 104 -13.90 -1.75 -1.53
CA LEU A 104 -14.89 -1.14 -2.43
C LEU A 104 -15.68 -2.19 -3.22
N TYR A 105 -14.99 -3.24 -3.69
CA TYR A 105 -15.63 -4.31 -4.47
C TYR A 105 -16.55 -5.17 -3.59
N GLY A 106 -16.12 -5.52 -2.37
CA GLY A 106 -16.97 -6.23 -1.39
C GLY A 106 -18.17 -5.40 -0.95
N ASP A 107 -17.98 -4.10 -0.70
CA ASP A 107 -19.07 -3.18 -0.35
C ASP A 107 -20.11 -3.10 -1.48
N ALA A 108 -19.65 -3.00 -2.73
CA ALA A 108 -20.53 -2.94 -3.90
C ALA A 108 -21.30 -4.24 -4.15
N SER A 109 -20.75 -5.40 -3.75
CA SER A 109 -21.47 -6.67 -3.83
C SER A 109 -22.60 -6.80 -2.80
N ALA A 110 -22.64 -5.89 -1.81
CA ALA A 110 -23.54 -5.92 -0.66
C ALA A 110 -23.50 -7.24 0.14
N THR A 111 -22.44 -8.03 -0.05
CA THR A 111 -22.24 -9.31 0.64
C THR A 111 -21.50 -9.09 1.95
N ARG A 112 -20.42 -8.31 1.91
CA ARG A 112 -19.56 -8.05 3.06
C ARG A 112 -18.81 -6.73 2.91
N THR A 113 -18.69 -6.02 4.02
CA THR A 113 -17.73 -4.93 4.20
C THR A 113 -16.49 -5.47 4.89
N TYR A 114 -15.35 -5.42 4.21
CA TYR A 114 -14.07 -5.83 4.77
C TYR A 114 -13.47 -4.75 5.67
N SER A 115 -12.93 -5.13 6.82
CA SER A 115 -12.03 -4.23 7.56
C SER A 115 -10.73 -4.00 6.78
N ASP A 116 -9.95 -3.00 7.17
CA ASP A 116 -8.67 -2.69 6.53
C ASP A 116 -7.70 -3.87 6.66
N GLU A 117 -7.70 -4.54 7.82
CA GLU A 117 -6.90 -5.72 8.10
C GLU A 117 -7.33 -6.91 7.23
N GLU A 118 -8.64 -7.15 7.10
CA GLU A 118 -9.17 -8.24 6.28
C GLU A 118 -8.85 -8.01 4.80
N ALA A 119 -9.06 -6.80 4.28
CA ALA A 119 -8.79 -6.47 2.89
C ALA A 119 -7.28 -6.53 2.56
N GLN A 120 -6.43 -6.16 3.51
CA GLN A 120 -4.98 -6.36 3.39
C GLN A 120 -4.64 -7.85 3.32
N ALA A 121 -5.22 -8.68 4.20
CA ALA A 121 -4.99 -10.12 4.21
C ALA A 121 -5.45 -10.78 2.90
N VAL A 122 -6.58 -10.34 2.32
CA VAL A 122 -7.04 -10.81 1.00
C VAL A 122 -6.09 -10.39 -0.12
N SER A 123 -5.61 -9.14 -0.11
CA SER A 123 -4.62 -8.67 -1.10
C SER A 123 -3.33 -9.47 -1.04
N ASP A 124 -2.83 -9.72 0.18
CA ASP A 124 -1.62 -10.51 0.43
C ASP A 124 -1.82 -11.96 -0.03
N LEU A 125 -2.98 -12.57 0.28
CA LEU A 125 -3.34 -13.90 -0.21
C LEU A 125 -3.26 -13.98 -1.74
N PHE A 126 -3.85 -13.01 -2.46
CA PHE A 126 -3.83 -13.03 -3.92
C PHE A 126 -2.42 -12.93 -4.49
N VAL A 127 -1.58 -12.08 -3.90
CA VAL A 127 -0.19 -11.91 -4.32
C VAL A 127 0.65 -13.15 -4.01
N GLU A 128 0.61 -13.63 -2.77
CA GLU A 128 1.49 -14.70 -2.28
C GLU A 128 1.16 -16.05 -2.95
N GLN A 129 -0.11 -16.32 -3.19
CA GLN A 129 -0.57 -17.55 -3.83
C GLN A 129 -0.70 -17.43 -5.35
N SER A 130 -0.35 -16.27 -5.92
CA SER A 130 -0.46 -15.99 -7.35
C SER A 130 -1.87 -16.22 -7.90
N ILE A 131 -2.89 -15.89 -7.11
CA ILE A 131 -4.30 -15.97 -7.51
C ILE A 131 -4.61 -14.75 -8.36
N ASN A 132 -4.88 -14.96 -9.64
CA ASN A 132 -5.14 -13.88 -10.60
C ASN A 132 -6.61 -13.86 -11.03
N THR A 133 -7.28 -15.01 -11.02
CA THR A 133 -8.63 -15.17 -11.55
C THR A 133 -9.59 -15.78 -10.53
N ALA A 134 -10.89 -15.71 -10.82
CA ALA A 134 -11.93 -16.43 -10.08
C ALA A 134 -11.68 -17.96 -10.06
N GLU A 135 -11.17 -18.52 -11.16
CA GLU A 135 -10.84 -19.95 -11.27
C GLU A 135 -9.68 -20.31 -10.34
N ASP A 136 -8.60 -19.51 -10.34
CA ASP A 136 -7.46 -19.72 -9.42
C ASP A 136 -7.91 -19.68 -7.95
N LEU A 137 -8.81 -18.75 -7.61
CA LEU A 137 -9.33 -18.62 -6.26
C LEU A 137 -10.22 -19.82 -5.89
N ALA A 138 -11.11 -20.24 -6.80
CA ALA A 138 -11.96 -21.41 -6.56
C ALA A 138 -11.12 -22.68 -6.34
N ASP A 139 -10.11 -22.90 -7.17
CA ASP A 139 -9.17 -24.02 -7.03
C ASP A 139 -8.38 -23.94 -5.71
N TYR A 140 -7.97 -22.73 -5.30
CA TYR A 140 -7.33 -22.53 -4.01
C TYR A 140 -8.24 -22.87 -2.84
N LEU A 141 -9.50 -22.42 -2.86
CA LEU A 141 -10.47 -22.63 -1.78
C LEU A 141 -10.99 -24.08 -1.71
N ASP A 142 -11.09 -24.78 -2.85
CA ASP A 142 -11.56 -26.17 -2.91
C ASP A 142 -10.46 -27.18 -2.50
N ASN A 143 -9.20 -26.75 -2.36
CA ASN A 143 -8.11 -27.59 -1.89
C ASN A 143 -8.03 -27.61 -0.35
N PRO A 144 -8.33 -28.74 0.32
CA PRO A 144 -8.36 -28.82 1.78
C PRO A 144 -6.97 -28.75 2.45
N ALA A 145 -5.89 -28.74 1.68
CA ALA A 145 -4.53 -28.55 2.20
C ALA A 145 -4.14 -27.07 2.35
N ASN A 146 -4.90 -26.15 1.76
CA ASN A 146 -4.66 -24.73 1.89
C ASN A 146 -5.25 -24.21 3.20
N GLU A 147 -4.53 -23.33 3.86
CA GLU A 147 -4.98 -22.64 5.07
C GLU A 147 -5.25 -21.17 4.71
N LEU A 148 -6.38 -20.65 5.18
CA LEU A 148 -6.67 -19.22 5.13
C LEU A 148 -6.27 -18.57 6.44
N ASP A 149 -5.95 -17.28 6.37
CA ASP A 149 -5.76 -16.50 7.59
C ASP A 149 -7.07 -16.47 8.41
N ALA A 150 -6.95 -16.35 9.72
CA ALA A 150 -8.10 -16.44 10.63
C ALA A 150 -9.11 -15.28 10.43
N GLU A 151 -8.64 -14.18 9.86
CA GLU A 151 -9.39 -12.98 9.49
C GLU A 151 -10.17 -13.15 8.18
N ILE A 152 -9.91 -14.21 7.41
CA ILE A 152 -10.52 -14.43 6.09
C ILE A 152 -11.52 -15.58 6.16
N ASP A 153 -12.78 -15.30 5.80
CA ASP A 153 -13.80 -16.31 5.61
C ASP A 153 -13.83 -16.79 4.15
N ALA A 154 -13.78 -18.11 3.96
CA ALA A 154 -13.76 -18.73 2.63
C ALA A 154 -15.05 -18.51 1.85
N ASP A 155 -16.21 -18.53 2.51
CA ASP A 155 -17.52 -18.37 1.88
C ASP A 155 -17.70 -16.92 1.42
N ASP A 156 -17.19 -15.95 2.19
CA ASP A 156 -17.17 -14.55 1.78
C ASP A 156 -16.29 -14.31 0.55
N LEU A 157 -15.07 -14.87 0.54
CA LEU A 157 -14.20 -14.78 -0.64
C LEU A 157 -14.85 -15.40 -1.88
N ARG A 158 -15.44 -16.59 -1.74
CA ARG A 158 -16.10 -17.29 -2.85
C ARG A 158 -17.27 -16.47 -3.37
N SER A 159 -18.14 -16.00 -2.47
CA SER A 159 -19.33 -15.25 -2.86
C SER A 159 -19.00 -13.93 -3.58
N ILE A 160 -17.92 -13.24 -3.20
CA ILE A 160 -17.55 -11.93 -3.76
C ILE A 160 -16.71 -12.04 -5.04
N PHE A 161 -15.77 -12.98 -5.09
CA PHE A 161 -14.77 -13.03 -6.16
C PHE A 161 -14.90 -14.24 -7.09
N VAL A 162 -15.75 -15.22 -6.77
CA VAL A 162 -15.98 -16.41 -7.61
C VAL A 162 -17.42 -16.44 -8.12
N ASP A 163 -18.39 -16.28 -7.23
CA ASP A 163 -19.80 -16.50 -7.57
C ASP A 163 -20.54 -15.21 -8.00
N LEU A 164 -20.00 -14.04 -7.64
CA LEU A 164 -20.56 -12.76 -8.07
C LEU A 164 -20.33 -12.55 -9.57
N ASP A 165 -21.40 -12.30 -10.30
CA ASP A 165 -21.31 -11.79 -11.67
C ASP A 165 -20.83 -10.32 -11.64
N PRO A 166 -19.62 -10.00 -12.13
CA PRO A 166 -19.11 -8.63 -12.08
C PRO A 166 -20.03 -7.63 -12.77
N ASP A 167 -20.68 -8.03 -13.87
CA ASP A 167 -21.54 -7.14 -14.66
C ASP A 167 -22.72 -6.60 -13.85
N SER A 168 -23.12 -7.28 -12.76
CA SER A 168 -24.14 -6.80 -11.83
C SER A 168 -23.75 -5.50 -11.10
N LEU A 169 -22.46 -5.15 -11.07
CA LEU A 169 -21.95 -3.95 -10.43
C LEU A 169 -21.89 -2.73 -11.36
N LEU A 170 -22.11 -2.90 -12.68
CA LEU A 170 -21.92 -1.83 -13.68
C LEU A 170 -22.73 -0.56 -13.37
N ASP A 171 -23.95 -0.70 -12.85
CA ASP A 171 -24.83 0.42 -12.50
C ASP A 171 -24.34 1.22 -11.28
N GLN A 172 -23.39 0.68 -10.50
CA GLN A 172 -22.79 1.32 -9.33
C GLN A 172 -21.48 2.04 -9.66
N ILE A 173 -20.92 1.83 -10.85
CA ILE A 173 -19.64 2.42 -11.26
C ILE A 173 -19.89 3.85 -11.78
N PRO A 174 -19.33 4.89 -11.13
CA PRO A 174 -19.57 6.30 -11.48
C PRO A 174 -18.95 6.74 -12.81
#